data_AF-A0AAV9LPJ6-F1
#
_entry.id   AF-A0AAV9LPJ6-F1
#
_cell.length_a   1.000
_cell.length_b   1.000
_cell.length_c   1.000
_cell.angle_alpha   90.00
_cell.angle_beta   90.00
_cell.angle_gamma   90.00
#
_symmetry.space_group_name_H-M   'P 1'
#
loop_
_entity.id
_entity.type
_entity.pdbx_description
1 polymer ?
#
loop_
_entity_poly.entity_id
_entity_poly.type
_entity_poly.pdbx_seq_one_letter_code
_entity_poly.pdbx_strand_id
1 'polypeptide(L)'
;MPSVYKMIATDMLQSSFKPGFGLGKHFQGIVEPIQVPAKGTKFSLGYVPTNDKAEMKNKSVDQALARPIPHLYQSFPVREYINDDSLGENLGPF
;
A
#
# COMPACT_ATOMS: atom_id res chain seq x y z
N MET A 1 -11.30 10.77 36.36
CA MET A 1 -11.11 11.73 35.24
C MET A 1 -9.71 12.30 35.32
N PRO A 2 -8.84 12.01 34.33
CA PRO A 2 -7.50 12.59 34.27
C PRO A 2 -7.56 14.12 34.33
N SER A 3 -6.58 14.76 34.99
CA SER A 3 -6.56 16.20 35.27
C SER A 3 -6.72 17.06 34.00
N VAL A 4 -6.12 16.61 32.90
CA VAL A 4 -6.17 17.26 31.58
C VAL A 4 -7.61 17.40 31.06
N TYR A 5 -8.45 16.37 31.21
CA TYR A 5 -9.84 16.43 30.74
C TYR A 5 -10.68 17.43 31.53
N LYS A 6 -10.41 17.60 32.83
CA LYS A 6 -11.10 18.60 33.65
C LYS A 6 -10.74 20.01 33.17
N MET A 7 -9.46 20.28 32.92
CA MET A 7 -8.99 21.57 32.41
C MET A 7 -9.66 21.90 31.07
N ILE A 8 -9.64 20.97 30.11
CA ILE A 8 -10.26 21.16 28.79
C ILE A 8 -11.77 21.41 28.94
N ALA A 9 -12.47 20.62 29.76
CA ALA A 9 -13.90 20.81 29.97
C ALA A 9 -14.23 22.17 30.59
N THR A 10 -13.42 22.64 31.56
CA THR A 10 -13.58 23.97 32.16
C THR A 10 -13.38 25.08 31.13
N ASP A 11 -12.35 24.98 30.30
CA ASP A 11 -12.05 25.97 29.25
C ASP A 11 -13.17 26.06 28.21
N MET A 12 -13.69 24.91 27.75
CA MET A 12 -14.84 24.86 26.84
C MET A 12 -16.08 25.53 27.45
N LEU A 13 -16.38 25.26 28.73
CA LEU A 13 -17.53 25.88 29.40
C LEU A 13 -17.35 27.40 29.55
N GLN A 14 -16.14 27.88 29.83
CA GLN A 14 -15.83 29.30 29.88
C GLN A 14 -15.99 29.98 28.51
N SER A 15 -15.71 29.25 27.42
CA SER A 15 -15.93 29.72 26.05
C SER A 15 -17.40 29.64 25.60
N SER A 16 -18.35 29.49 26.51
CA SER A 16 -19.80 29.38 26.23
C SER A 16 -20.18 28.15 25.39
N PHE A 17 -19.36 27.10 25.39
CA PHE A 17 -19.75 25.83 24.80
C PHE A 17 -20.98 25.25 25.52
N LYS A 18 -21.91 24.69 24.75
CA LYS A 18 -23.07 23.97 25.28
C LYS A 18 -22.90 22.47 25.06
N PRO A 19 -22.75 21.67 26.13
CA PRO A 19 -22.69 20.22 26.01
C PRO A 19 -23.90 19.65 25.26
N GLY A 20 -23.66 18.68 24.38
CA GLY A 20 -24.69 18.07 23.54
C GLY A 20 -25.01 18.83 22.26
N PHE A 21 -24.40 20.00 22.04
CA PHE A 21 -24.55 20.78 20.81
C PHE A 21 -23.23 20.88 20.04
N GLY A 22 -23.34 21.03 18.73
CA GLY A 22 -22.20 21.27 17.86
C GLY A 22 -21.60 22.66 18.07
N LEU A 23 -20.39 22.87 17.56
CA LEU A 23 -19.75 24.20 17.57
C LEU A 23 -20.35 25.13 16.48
N GLY A 24 -19.99 26.41 16.53
CA GLY A 24 -20.43 27.43 15.56
C GLY A 24 -21.60 28.27 16.03
N LYS A 25 -21.86 29.38 15.33
CA LYS A 25 -22.84 30.40 15.71
C LYS A 25 -24.27 29.87 15.93
N HIS A 26 -24.64 28.83 15.18
CA HIS A 26 -25.96 28.20 15.19
C HIS A 26 -25.89 26.73 15.60
N PHE A 27 -24.84 26.32 16.33
CA PHE A 27 -24.61 24.94 16.74
C PHE A 27 -24.55 23.93 15.58
N GLN A 28 -24.09 24.38 14.40
CA GLN A 28 -24.08 23.60 13.17
C GLN A 28 -22.92 22.60 13.05
N GLY A 29 -21.96 22.63 13.99
CA GLY A 29 -20.82 21.74 14.03
C GLY A 29 -21.19 20.30 14.40
N ILE A 30 -20.22 19.40 14.30
CA ILE A 30 -20.40 18.01 14.71
C ILE A 30 -20.48 17.90 16.24
N VAL A 31 -21.44 17.10 16.73
CA VAL A 31 -21.59 16.79 18.16
C VAL A 31 -20.66 15.63 18.55
N GLU A 32 -20.60 14.62 17.69
CA GLU A 32 -19.79 13.43 17.89
C GLU A 32 -18.57 13.45 16.96
N PRO A 33 -17.39 13.05 17.46
CA PRO A 33 -16.21 12.91 16.62
C PRO A 33 -16.44 11.94 15.46
N ILE A 34 -15.90 12.27 14.30
CA ILE A 34 -15.94 11.38 13.14
C ILE A 34 -15.04 10.17 13.43
N GLN A 35 -15.60 8.98 13.32
CA GLN A 35 -14.82 7.74 13.41
C GLN A 35 -14.04 7.56 12.10
N VAL A 36 -12.72 7.69 12.19
CA VAL A 36 -11.84 7.35 11.07
C VAL A 36 -11.63 5.84 11.07
N PRO A 37 -11.76 5.15 9.92
CA PRO A 37 -11.44 3.74 9.82
C PRO A 37 -10.00 3.48 10.29
N ALA A 38 -9.86 2.78 11.41
CA ALA A 38 -8.56 2.56 12.07
C ALA A 38 -7.58 1.69 11.26
N LYS A 39 -8.04 1.06 10.18
CA LYS A 39 -7.26 0.15 9.36
C LYS A 39 -7.20 0.70 7.94
N GLY A 40 -6.03 1.24 7.57
CA GLY A 40 -5.64 1.25 6.16
C GLY A 40 -5.70 -0.20 5.68
N THR A 41 -6.53 -0.47 4.68
CA THR A 41 -6.46 -1.76 4.00
C THR A 41 -5.03 -1.93 3.48
N LYS A 42 -4.43 -3.12 3.63
CA LYS A 42 -3.20 -3.46 2.86
C LYS A 42 -3.45 -3.31 1.35
N PHE A 43 -4.71 -3.35 0.96
CA PHE A 43 -5.16 -3.19 -0.40
C PHE A 43 -5.36 -1.73 -0.75
N SER A 44 -5.19 -1.42 -2.03
CA SER A 44 -5.44 -0.10 -2.58
C SER A 44 -6.86 0.38 -2.28
N LEU A 45 -7.02 1.70 -2.18
CA LEU A 45 -8.33 2.33 -2.04
C LEU A 45 -9.29 1.84 -3.16
N GLY A 46 -10.49 1.40 -2.78
CA GLY A 46 -11.49 0.85 -3.71
C GLY A 46 -11.40 -0.65 -3.98
N TYR A 47 -10.39 -1.36 -3.46
CA TYR A 47 -10.35 -2.82 -3.55
C TYR A 47 -11.38 -3.45 -2.61
N VAL A 48 -12.38 -4.13 -3.18
CA VAL A 48 -13.32 -4.96 -2.44
C VAL A 48 -12.70 -6.36 -2.33
N PRO A 49 -12.29 -6.82 -1.14
CA PRO A 49 -11.79 -8.17 -0.99
C PRO A 49 -12.97 -9.12 -1.23
N THR A 50 -12.93 -9.88 -2.31
CA THR A 50 -13.82 -11.04 -2.44
C THR A 50 -13.49 -12.00 -1.29
N ASN A 51 -14.52 -12.52 -0.62
CA ASN A 51 -14.38 -13.38 0.56
C ASN A 51 -13.81 -14.78 0.21
N ASP A 52 -13.13 -14.91 -0.92
CA ASP A 52 -12.49 -16.13 -1.44
C ASP A 52 -11.24 -16.49 -0.62
N LYS A 53 -11.11 -15.92 0.58
CA LYS A 53 -10.12 -16.27 1.61
C LYS A 53 -10.34 -17.66 2.21
N ALA A 54 -11.15 -18.51 1.58
CA ALA A 54 -11.15 -19.94 1.81
C ALA A 54 -10.23 -20.72 0.84
N GLU A 55 -9.83 -20.18 -0.32
CA GLU A 55 -9.21 -20.98 -1.38
C GLU A 55 -7.81 -20.57 -1.86
N MET A 56 -7.13 -19.68 -1.17
CA MET A 56 -5.65 -19.66 -1.21
C MET A 56 -5.09 -20.18 0.10
N LYS A 57 -5.59 -21.35 0.52
CA LYS A 57 -4.73 -22.31 1.21
C LYS A 57 -3.48 -22.41 0.36
N ASN A 58 -2.33 -22.10 0.96
CA ASN A 58 -1.02 -22.32 0.38
C ASN A 58 -1.04 -23.66 -0.37
N LYS A 59 -1.18 -23.62 -1.71
CA LYS A 59 -0.81 -24.77 -2.55
C LYS A 59 0.70 -24.70 -2.69
N SER A 60 1.39 -24.78 -1.55
CA SER A 60 2.74 -25.32 -1.42
C SER A 60 2.65 -26.85 -1.26
N VAL A 61 1.63 -27.47 -1.84
CA VAL A 61 1.74 -28.85 -2.26
C VAL A 61 2.33 -28.71 -3.63
N ASP A 62 3.58 -29.13 -3.78
CA ASP A 62 4.25 -29.39 -5.04
C ASP A 62 3.23 -29.58 -6.17
N GLN A 63 2.89 -28.49 -6.86
CA GLN A 63 2.56 -28.61 -8.27
C GLN A 63 3.89 -28.96 -8.89
N ALA A 64 4.26 -30.24 -8.75
CA ALA A 64 5.47 -30.80 -9.28
C ALA A 64 5.41 -30.49 -10.76
N LEU A 65 6.12 -29.44 -11.15
CA LEU A 65 6.21 -29.08 -12.54
C LEU A 65 6.79 -30.32 -13.21
N ALA A 66 6.17 -30.74 -14.32
CA ALA A 66 6.65 -31.90 -15.06
C ALA A 66 8.15 -31.76 -15.44
N ARG A 67 8.66 -30.52 -15.41
CA ARG A 67 10.08 -30.17 -15.51
C ARG A 67 10.43 -29.05 -14.52
N PRO A 68 11.64 -29.03 -13.93
CA PRO A 68 12.09 -27.92 -13.10
C PRO A 68 12.05 -26.60 -13.87
N ILE A 69 11.75 -25.49 -13.18
CA ILE A 69 11.86 -24.13 -13.78
C ILE A 69 13.33 -23.89 -14.12
N PRO A 70 13.69 -23.63 -15.38
CA PRO A 70 15.06 -23.33 -15.75
C PRO A 70 15.54 -22.05 -15.08
N HIS A 71 16.86 -21.94 -14.85
CA HIS A 71 17.44 -20.71 -14.30
C HIS A 71 17.19 -19.54 -15.27
N LEU A 72 17.05 -18.33 -14.73
CA LEU A 72 16.72 -17.13 -15.50
C LEU A 72 17.65 -16.93 -16.72
N TYR A 73 18.95 -17.19 -16.56
CA TYR A 73 19.93 -17.03 -17.66
C TYR A 73 19.73 -18.03 -18.81
N GLN A 74 19.06 -19.17 -18.57
CA GLN A 74 18.76 -20.19 -19.57
C GLN A 74 17.46 -19.88 -20.36
N SER A 75 16.68 -18.92 -19.88
CA SER A 75 15.42 -18.51 -20.54
C SER A 75 15.65 -17.52 -21.69
N PHE A 76 16.83 -16.90 -21.74
CA PHE A 76 17.18 -16.00 -22.83
C PHE A 76 17.85 -16.79 -23.97
N PRO A 77 17.51 -16.50 -25.22
CA PRO A 77 18.21 -17.08 -26.36
C PRO A 77 19.69 -16.68 -26.29
N VAL A 78 20.57 -17.66 -26.41
CA VAL A 78 22.01 -17.42 -26.59
C VAL A 78 22.15 -16.65 -27.90
N ARG A 79 22.61 -15.40 -27.83
CA ARG A 79 23.13 -14.72 -29.02
C ARG A 79 24.44 -15.41 -29.37
N GLU A 80 24.41 -16.28 -30.38
CA GLU A 80 25.62 -16.67 -31.08
C GLU A 80 26.21 -15.39 -31.68
N TYR A 81 27.23 -14.84 -31.03
CA TYR A 81 28.09 -13.88 -31.69
C TYR A 81 28.85 -14.67 -32.75
N ILE A 82 28.37 -14.57 -34.00
CA ILE A 82 29.21 -14.83 -35.16
C ILE A 82 30.33 -13.79 -35.04
N ASN A 83 31.49 -14.22 -34.54
CA ASN A 83 32.71 -13.45 -34.73
C ASN A 83 33.02 -13.57 -36.22
N ASP A 84 32.53 -12.59 -37.00
CA ASP A 84 33.08 -12.32 -38.32
C ASP A 84 34.48 -11.74 -38.11
N ASP A 85 35.42 -12.61 -37.76
CA ASP A 85 36.86 -12.33 -37.80
C ASP A 85 37.29 -12.24 -39.26
N SER A 86 36.86 -11.18 -39.96
CA SER A 86 37.50 -10.73 -41.18
C SER A 86 38.19 -9.40 -40.91
N LEU A 87 39.47 -9.54 -40.56
CA LEU A 87 40.53 -8.54 -40.64
C LEU A 87 40.29 -7.52 -41.77
N GLY A 88 40.28 -6.24 -41.39
CA GLY A 88 40.18 -5.10 -42.27
C GLY A 88 40.58 -3.82 -41.54
N GLU A 89 41.82 -3.82 -41.07
CA GLU A 89 42.69 -2.65 -40.89
C GLU A 89 42.21 -1.33 -41.55
N ASN A 90 42.01 -0.26 -40.76
CA ASN A 90 42.75 0.99 -40.93
C ASN A 90 42.50 2.01 -39.81
N LEU A 91 43.50 2.86 -39.60
CA LEU A 91 43.73 3.79 -38.50
C LEU A 91 43.19 5.21 -38.77
N GLY A 92 42.37 5.75 -37.84
CA GLY A 92 42.22 7.18 -37.44
C GLY A 92 41.89 8.28 -38.47
N PRO A 93 41.90 9.58 -38.09
CA PRO A 93 41.28 10.23 -36.92
C PRO A 93 40.43 11.48 -37.29
N PHE A 94 39.83 12.10 -36.25
CA PHE A 94 38.96 13.29 -36.17
C PHE A 94 37.44 13.04 -36.15
#